data_AF-A0A9W8DXS7-F1
#
_entry.id   AF-A0A9W8DXS7-F1
#
_cell.length_a   1.000
_cell.length_b   1.000
_cell.length_c   1.000
_cell.angle_alpha   90.00
_cell.angle_beta   90.00
_cell.angle_gamma   90.00
#
_symmetry.space_group_name_H-M   'P 1'
#
loop_
_entity.id
_entity.type
_entity.pdbx_description
1 polymer ?
#
loop_
_entity_poly.entity_id
_entity_poly.type
_entity_poly.pdbx_seq_one_letter_code
_entity_poly.pdbx_strand_id
1 'polypeptide(L)' 'PLEPDFNQTDFKAPMAGFGYGLPISRCYARYFGGDLKLISMEGYGTDAYLHLSRLSDSAEPLP' A
#
# COMPACT_ATOMS: atom_id res chain seq x y z
N PRO A 1 3.42 -0.06 -32.88
CA PRO A 1 4.07 1.07 -32.16
C PRO A 1 3.27 1.37 -30.89
N LEU A 2 3.69 0.79 -29.77
CA LEU A 2 3.13 1.07 -28.45
C LEU A 2 4.04 2.13 -27.84
N GLU A 3 3.50 3.32 -27.63
CA GLU A 3 4.28 4.51 -27.28
C GLU A 3 4.92 4.37 -25.89
N PRO A 4 6.26 4.55 -25.78
CA PRO A 4 6.96 4.53 -24.52
C PRO A 4 7.12 5.95 -24.00
N ASP A 5 6.08 6.54 -23.40
CA ASP A 5 6.23 7.79 -22.66
C ASP A 5 5.21 7.86 -21.52
N PHE A 6 5.46 7.08 -20.45
CA PHE A 6 4.95 7.45 -19.13
C PHE A 6 5.69 8.71 -18.70
N ASN A 7 5.20 9.86 -19.17
CA ASN A 7 5.78 11.17 -18.95
C ASN A 7 5.69 11.53 -17.46
N GLN A 8 6.76 11.22 -16.75
CA GLN A 8 6.97 11.37 -15.32
C GLN A 8 7.18 12.84 -14.96
N THR A 9 6.22 13.77 -15.17
CA THR A 9 6.32 15.13 -14.59
C THR A 9 5.08 16.05 -14.62
N ASP A 10 3.99 15.78 -15.34
CA ASP A 10 2.89 16.78 -15.48
C ASP A 10 1.68 16.61 -14.54
N PHE A 11 1.74 15.69 -13.57
CA PHE A 11 0.79 15.66 -12.47
C PHE A 11 1.48 16.22 -11.22
N LYS A 12 1.36 17.53 -10.99
CA LYS A 12 1.75 18.19 -9.73
C LYS A 12 0.80 17.79 -8.60
N ALA A 13 0.52 16.50 -8.46
CA ALA A 13 -0.08 16.00 -7.24
C ALA A 13 0.91 16.23 -6.11
N PRO A 14 0.44 16.70 -4.94
CA PRO A 14 1.26 16.64 -3.73
C PRO A 14 1.77 15.20 -3.56
N MET A 15 2.95 15.01 -2.96
CA MET A 15 3.56 13.68 -2.76
C MET A 15 2.61 12.65 -2.10
N ALA A 16 1.60 13.11 -1.37
CA ALA A 16 0.55 12.29 -0.76
C ALA A 16 -0.51 11.75 -1.74
N GLY A 17 -0.49 12.17 -3.00
CA GLY A 17 -1.47 11.80 -4.02
C GLY A 17 -2.90 12.10 -3.58
N PHE A 18 -3.80 11.14 -3.81
CA PHE A 18 -5.23 11.21 -3.48
C PHE A 18 -5.62 10.48 -2.18
N GLY A 19 -4.65 10.00 -1.39
CA GLY A 19 -4.93 9.28 -0.13
C GLY A 19 -5.37 7.82 -0.29
N TYR A 20 -5.34 7.25 -1.50
CA TYR A 20 -5.66 5.83 -1.71
C TYR A 20 -4.52 4.85 -1.36
N GLY A 21 -3.31 5.34 -1.12
CA GLY A 21 -2.15 4.48 -0.86
C GLY A 21 -2.36 3.54 0.32
N LEU A 22 -2.75 4.08 1.48
CA LEU A 22 -2.96 3.29 2.69
C LEU A 22 -4.06 2.21 2.58
N PRO A 23 -5.28 2.53 2.11
CA PRO A 23 -6.31 1.49 1.97
C PRO A 23 -5.91 0.43 0.94
N ILE A 24 -5.26 0.82 -0.18
CA ILE A 24 -4.79 -0.13 -1.19
C ILE A 24 -3.68 -1.04 -0.62
N SER A 25 -2.69 -0.48 0.07
CA SER A 25 -1.61 -1.26 0.69
C SER A 25 -2.15 -2.25 1.72
N ARG A 26 -3.19 -1.90 2.48
CA ARG A 26 -3.85 -2.83 3.42
C ARG A 26 -4.56 -3.97 2.68
N CYS A 27 -5.23 -3.71 1.57
CA CYS A 27 -5.83 -4.76 0.74
C CYS A 27 -4.77 -5.73 0.22
N TYR A 28 -3.62 -5.23 -0.25
CA TYR A 28 -2.51 -6.09 -0.68
C TYR A 28 -1.95 -6.95 0.44
N ALA A 29 -1.73 -6.37 1.63
CA ALA A 29 -1.25 -7.14 2.78
C ALA A 29 -2.22 -8.28 3.14
N ARG A 30 -3.53 -7.99 3.15
CA ARG A 30 -4.58 -8.97 3.47
C ARG A 30 -4.77 -10.04 2.41
N TYR A 31 -4.54 -9.70 1.15
CA TYR A 31 -4.61 -10.67 0.05
C TYR A 31 -3.58 -11.80 0.24
N PHE A 32 -2.37 -11.48 0.71
CA PHE A 32 -1.36 -12.48 1.08
C PHE A 32 -1.56 -13.04 2.51
N GLY A 33 -2.76 -12.88 3.09
CA GLY A 33 -3.12 -13.31 4.45
C GLY A 33 -2.31 -12.64 5.55
N GLY A 34 -1.83 -11.43 5.30
CA GLY A 34 -1.17 -10.54 6.25
C GLY A 34 -2.09 -9.41 6.73
N ASP A 35 -1.50 -8.36 7.30
CA ASP A 35 -2.20 -7.11 7.65
C ASP A 35 -1.23 -5.93 7.73
N LEU A 36 -1.75 -4.72 7.58
CA LEU A 36 -1.00 -3.47 7.71
C LEU A 36 -1.60 -2.60 8.81
N LYS A 37 -0.82 -2.37 9.88
CA LYS A 37 -1.20 -1.57 11.04
C LYS A 37 -0.39 -0.28 11.10
N LEU A 38 -1.04 0.80 11.49
CA LEU A 38 -0.41 2.10 11.72
C LEU A 38 -0.60 2.51 13.17
N ILE A 39 0.48 3.00 13.78
CA ILE A 39 0.49 3.55 15.12
C ILE A 39 1.11 4.94 15.03
N SER A 40 0.31 5.96 15.27
CA SER A 40 0.77 7.35 15.32
C SER A 40 0.96 7.79 16.76
N MET A 41 2.09 8.42 17.05
CA MET A 41 2.36 9.10 18.31
C MET A 41 2.48 10.60 18.03
N GLU A 42 1.50 11.38 18.49
CA GLU A 42 1.49 12.83 18.31
C GLU A 42 2.77 13.45 18.90
N GLY A 43 3.47 14.27 18.11
CA GLY A 43 4.73 14.89 18.51
C GLY A 43 5.97 14.01 18.38
N TYR A 44 5.84 12.71 18.07
CA TYR A 44 6.98 11.80 17.88
C TYR A 44 7.08 11.28 16.44
N GLY A 45 5.97 10.79 15.86
CA GLY A 45 6.00 10.20 14.53
C GLY A 45 4.86 9.21 14.26
N THR A 46 5.00 8.43 13.19
CA THR A 46 4.06 7.38 12.81
C THR A 46 4.82 6.13 12.39
N ASP A 47 4.54 5.02 13.04
CA ASP A 47 5.11 3.71 12.78
C ASP A 47 4.12 2.86 11.98
N ALA A 48 4.62 2.17 10.95
CA ALA A 48 3.85 1.27 10.10
C ALA A 48 4.37 -0.17 10.24
N TYR A 49 3.50 -1.08 10.69
CA TYR A 49 3.81 -2.49 10.86
C TYR A 49 3.15 -3.30 9.74
N LEU A 50 3.97 -3.90 8.90
CA LEU A 50 3.55 -4.83 7.85
C LEU A 50 3.77 -6.27 8.31
N HIS A 51 2.69 -7.01 8.45
CA HIS A 51 2.72 -8.45 8.71
C HIS A 51 2.38 -9.19 7.41
N LEU A 52 3.22 -10.13 6.99
CA LEU A 52 3.00 -10.98 5.84
C LEU A 52 3.09 -12.44 6.28
N SER A 53 2.13 -13.26 5.84
CA SER A 53 2.17 -14.69 6.12
C SER A 53 3.20 -15.37 5.23
N ARG A 54 3.95 -16.33 5.79
CA ARG A 54 4.98 -17.06 5.06
C ARG A 54 4.33 -17.83 3.91
N LEU A 55 4.94 -17.74 2.72
CA LEU A 55 4.46 -18.35 1.47
C LEU A 55 3.91 -19.76 1.71
N SER A 56 2.62 -19.95 1.35
CA SER A 56 1.88 -21.22 1.24
C SER A 56 0.76 -21.52 2.26
N ASP A 57 0.49 -20.68 3.27
CA ASP A 57 -0.58 -20.96 4.27
C ASP A 57 -1.89 -20.17 4.05
N SER A 58 -1.86 -19.09 3.27
CA SER A 58 -3.01 -18.19 3.09
C SER A 58 -3.60 -18.36 1.70
N ALA A 59 -4.78 -18.97 1.62
CA ALA A 59 -5.59 -18.96 0.40
C ALA A 59 -6.11 -17.53 0.14
N GLU A 60 -6.10 -17.11 -1.13
CA GLU A 60 -6.68 -15.83 -1.52
C GLU A 60 -8.15 -15.76 -1.08
N PRO A 61 -8.53 -14.77 -0.25
CA PRO A 61 -9.92 -14.61 0.15
C PRO A 61 -10.70 -14.00 -1.03
N LEU A 62 -11.15 -14.86 -1.94
CA LEU A 62 -12.07 -14.51 -3.01
C LEU A 62 -13.50 -14.47 -2.47
N PRO A 63 -14.30 -13.42 -2.77
CA PRO A 63 -15.75 -13.44 -2.59
C PRO A 63 -16.46 -14.36 -3.58
#